data_AF-A0A933QJV9-F1
#
_entry.id   AF-A0A933QJV9-F1
#
_cell.length_a   1.000
_cell.length_b   1.000
_cell.length_c   1.000
_cell.angle_alpha   90.00
_cell.angle_beta   90.00
_cell.angle_gamma   90.00
#
_symmetry.space_group_name_H-M   'P 1'
#
loop_
_entity.id
_entity.type
_entity.pdbx_description
1 polymer ?
#
loop_
_entity_poly.entity_id
_entity_poly.type
_entity_poly.pdbx_seq_one_letter_code
_entity_poly.pdbx_strand_id
1 'polypeptide(L)'
;MPSESVYATPQLITRLDECSFYHTMDVPGYGCVKGQWDLRQAVPEYLGNVNVKGKRVLDIGTASGFVSFYAEQQGAEVVAFDLSESQSWDIVPFAQEYENNPSNLKSRIKRLNNSFWLCHHAFHSNAKMIYGSVYEIPNQMGMVDISILGCLLLHLRDPFLALENALRLTTETVIIVESMATLVPNNQKYVARYLERIPEKKSELLKFLPESEIVRADSPVMQFSPDFGKRRPDDGYTWWLLTPEIVRQFIGVLGFERAETIYHSRAIAYGRRRLMYTIVGHRTKPV
;
A
#
# COMPACT_ATOMS: atom_id res chain seq x y z
N MET A 1 32.87 -13.49 -6.21
CA MET A 1 32.68 -12.04 -6.46
C MET A 1 31.98 -11.47 -5.24
N PRO A 2 32.30 -10.25 -4.76
CA PRO A 2 31.49 -9.63 -3.73
C PRO A 2 30.06 -9.56 -4.27
N SER A 3 29.06 -10.07 -3.54
CA SER A 3 27.67 -9.95 -3.97
C SER A 3 27.35 -8.46 -4.07
N GLU A 4 26.90 -8.00 -5.23
CA GLU A 4 26.40 -6.64 -5.38
C GLU A 4 25.35 -6.37 -4.29
N SER A 5 25.43 -5.18 -3.68
CA SER A 5 24.46 -4.75 -2.66
C SER A 5 23.05 -4.77 -3.27
N VAL A 6 22.10 -5.38 -2.58
CA VAL A 6 20.67 -5.36 -3.00
C VAL A 6 20.03 -3.97 -2.86
N TYR A 7 20.69 -3.07 -2.13
CA TYR A 7 20.23 -1.71 -1.94
C TYR A 7 20.66 -0.81 -3.10
N ALA A 8 19.70 -0.03 -3.61
CA ALA A 8 19.94 0.98 -4.64
C ALA A 8 20.87 2.08 -4.12
N THR A 9 21.70 2.62 -5.03
CA THR A 9 22.51 3.80 -4.74
C THR A 9 21.62 5.06 -4.76
N PRO A 10 21.66 5.91 -3.72
CA PRO A 10 20.88 7.14 -3.70
C PRO A 10 21.12 8.02 -4.93
N GLN A 11 20.03 8.54 -5.48
CA GLN A 11 20.06 9.43 -6.63
C GLN A 11 19.77 10.86 -6.17
N LEU A 12 20.48 11.83 -6.76
CA LEU A 12 20.21 13.24 -6.51
C LEU A 12 19.19 13.76 -7.52
N ILE A 13 17.96 14.02 -7.06
CA ILE A 13 16.88 14.61 -7.85
C ILE A 13 16.45 15.92 -7.19
N THR A 14 16.46 17.02 -7.95
CA THR A 14 16.17 18.38 -7.44
C THR A 14 15.05 19.09 -8.19
N ARG A 15 14.45 18.42 -9.17
CA ARG A 15 13.52 19.01 -10.14
C ARG A 15 12.16 18.33 -10.07
N LEU A 16 11.14 19.08 -9.66
CA LEU A 16 9.76 18.57 -9.55
C LEU A 16 9.18 18.12 -10.90
N ASP A 17 9.60 18.72 -12.02
CA ASP A 17 9.12 18.37 -13.35
C ASP A 17 9.64 17.01 -13.85
N GLU A 18 10.62 16.42 -13.16
CA GLU A 18 11.12 15.06 -13.36
C GLU A 18 10.38 14.02 -12.50
N CYS A 19 9.46 14.47 -11.62
CA CYS A 19 8.80 13.65 -10.62
C CYS A 19 7.31 13.42 -10.93
N SER A 20 6.77 12.33 -10.41
CA SER A 20 5.33 12.08 -10.32
C SER A 20 5.01 11.70 -8.88
N PHE A 21 4.14 12.46 -8.21
CA PHE A 21 3.82 12.23 -6.80
C PHE A 21 2.56 11.38 -6.64
N TYR A 22 2.70 10.22 -5.97
CA TYR A 22 1.55 9.40 -5.58
C TYR A 22 0.88 9.97 -4.32
N HIS A 23 1.69 10.39 -3.35
CA HIS A 23 1.22 11.02 -2.12
C HIS A 23 1.39 12.54 -2.15
N THR A 24 0.47 13.28 -1.54
CA THR A 24 0.62 14.70 -1.23
C THR A 24 1.55 14.85 -0.05
N MET A 25 2.59 15.66 -0.19
CA MET A 25 3.69 15.75 0.77
C MET A 25 4.10 17.22 0.99
N ASP A 26 4.41 17.58 2.23
CA ASP A 26 5.06 18.85 2.55
C ASP A 26 6.58 18.62 2.50
N VAL A 27 7.19 18.92 1.36
CA VAL A 27 8.58 18.60 1.05
C VAL A 27 9.48 19.80 1.41
N PRO A 28 10.49 19.63 2.30
CA PRO A 28 11.41 20.70 2.66
C PRO A 28 12.07 21.33 1.43
N GLY A 29 12.04 22.66 1.34
CA GLY A 29 12.57 23.41 0.18
C GLY A 29 11.63 23.51 -1.03
N TYR A 30 10.54 22.73 -1.10
CA TYR A 30 9.58 22.75 -2.22
C TYR A 30 8.13 23.10 -1.79
N GLY A 31 7.82 23.02 -0.49
CA GLY A 31 6.49 23.26 0.03
C GLY A 31 5.54 22.09 -0.18
N CYS A 32 4.23 22.37 -0.26
CA CYS A 32 3.21 21.34 -0.45
C CYS A 32 3.15 20.89 -1.92
N VAL A 33 3.60 19.66 -2.19
CA VAL A 33 3.53 19.02 -3.51
C VAL A 33 2.32 18.09 -3.55
N LYS A 34 1.43 18.30 -4.53
CA LYS A 34 0.18 17.53 -4.65
C LYS A 34 0.41 16.19 -5.33
N GLY A 35 -0.10 15.13 -4.70
CA GLY A 35 -0.18 13.80 -5.27
C GLY A 35 -1.63 13.31 -5.42
N GLN A 36 -1.79 12.05 -5.79
CA GLN A 36 -3.10 11.40 -5.97
C GLN A 36 -3.81 11.14 -4.64
N TRP A 37 -3.04 10.76 -3.61
CA TRP A 37 -3.49 10.45 -2.25
C TRP A 37 -2.95 11.48 -1.25
N ASP A 38 -3.76 11.92 -0.30
CA ASP A 38 -3.33 12.75 0.82
C ASP A 38 -3.64 12.02 2.12
N LEU A 39 -2.57 11.54 2.78
CA LEU A 39 -2.63 10.76 4.02
C LEU A 39 -2.26 11.60 5.25
N ARG A 40 -1.85 12.87 5.07
CA ARG A 40 -1.23 13.70 6.12
C ARG A 40 -2.06 13.87 7.38
N GLN A 41 -3.39 13.80 7.26
CA GLN A 41 -4.31 13.95 8.40
C GLN A 41 -4.62 12.63 9.12
N ALA A 42 -4.11 11.49 8.64
CA ALA A 42 -4.60 10.17 9.04
C ALA A 42 -3.51 9.10 9.17
N VAL A 43 -2.23 9.46 9.11
CA VAL A 43 -1.13 8.46 9.05
C VAL A 43 -1.14 7.48 10.24
N PRO A 44 -1.33 7.91 11.50
CA PRO A 44 -1.43 6.97 12.62
C PRO A 44 -2.56 5.93 12.43
N GLU A 45 -3.76 6.38 12.06
CA GLU A 45 -4.91 5.50 11.80
C GLU A 45 -4.67 4.58 10.59
N TYR A 46 -4.06 5.12 9.52
CA TYR A 46 -3.69 4.38 8.33
C TYR A 46 -2.74 3.22 8.68
N LEU A 47 -1.80 3.45 9.59
CA LEU A 47 -0.86 2.45 10.09
C LEU A 47 -1.39 1.64 11.29
N GLY A 48 -2.70 1.72 11.59
CA GLY A 48 -3.32 0.97 12.67
C GLY A 48 -2.80 1.32 14.06
N ASN A 49 -2.26 2.53 14.23
CA ASN A 49 -1.62 3.02 15.46
C ASN A 49 -0.47 2.15 15.97
N VAL A 50 0.17 1.36 15.09
CA VAL A 50 1.34 0.56 15.44
C VAL A 50 2.53 1.46 15.74
N ASN A 51 3.20 1.21 16.86
CA ASN A 51 4.43 1.90 17.22
C ASN A 51 5.62 1.32 16.43
N VAL A 52 6.21 2.13 15.56
CA VAL A 52 7.36 1.75 14.72
C VAL A 52 8.71 2.21 15.30
N LYS A 53 8.71 2.91 16.44
CA LYS A 53 9.94 3.47 17.02
C LYS A 53 10.92 2.35 17.40
N GLY A 54 12.16 2.47 16.91
CA GLY A 54 13.22 1.49 17.15
C GLY A 54 13.01 0.16 16.44
N LYS A 55 12.08 0.10 15.49
CA LYS A 55 11.78 -1.08 14.68
C LYS A 55 12.42 -0.97 13.30
N ARG A 56 12.80 -2.11 12.74
CA ARG A 56 13.16 -2.22 11.34
C ARG A 56 11.91 -2.48 10.52
N VAL A 57 11.59 -1.58 9.60
CA VAL A 57 10.33 -1.54 8.86
C VAL A 57 10.60 -1.77 7.37
N LEU A 58 9.89 -2.72 6.77
CA LEU A 58 9.80 -2.88 5.31
C LEU A 58 8.54 -2.17 4.81
N ASP A 59 8.70 -1.11 4.02
CA ASP A 59 7.60 -0.39 3.35
C ASP A 59 7.52 -0.82 1.88
N ILE A 60 6.51 -1.63 1.53
CA ILE A 60 6.36 -2.25 0.21
C ILE A 60 5.38 -1.44 -0.64
N GLY A 61 5.81 -1.04 -1.83
CA GLY A 61 5.04 -0.16 -2.72
C GLY A 61 5.11 1.29 -2.25
N THR A 62 6.31 1.77 -1.89
CA THR A 62 6.50 3.07 -1.23
C THR A 62 6.08 4.28 -2.09
N ALA A 63 6.06 4.12 -3.41
CA ALA A 63 5.81 5.15 -4.39
C ALA A 63 6.69 6.40 -4.19
N SER A 64 6.11 7.51 -3.71
CA SER A 64 6.85 8.75 -3.42
C SER A 64 7.51 8.77 -2.03
N GLY A 65 7.38 7.71 -1.23
CA GLY A 65 8.07 7.55 0.04
C GLY A 65 7.34 8.09 1.27
N PHE A 66 6.09 8.54 1.15
CA PHE A 66 5.38 9.20 2.26
C PHE A 66 5.32 8.36 3.54
N VAL A 67 4.94 7.08 3.43
CA VAL A 67 4.86 6.17 4.58
C VAL A 67 6.26 5.87 5.12
N SER A 68 7.23 5.60 4.24
CA SER A 68 8.65 5.44 4.59
C SER A 68 9.19 6.60 5.42
N PHE A 69 9.09 7.85 4.94
CA PHE A 69 9.66 9.00 5.65
C PHE A 69 8.91 9.31 6.94
N TYR A 70 7.60 9.06 6.98
CA TYR A 70 6.85 9.16 8.23
C TYR A 70 7.36 8.14 9.26
N ALA A 71 7.51 6.87 8.87
CA ALA A 71 8.00 5.82 9.77
C ALA A 71 9.41 6.13 10.29
N GLU A 72 10.31 6.60 9.40
CA GLU A 72 11.64 7.06 9.79
C GLU A 72 11.58 8.23 10.77
N GLN A 73 10.71 9.22 10.54
CA GLN A 73 10.52 10.35 11.47
C GLN A 73 10.01 9.88 12.85
N GLN A 74 9.26 8.77 12.91
CA GLN A 74 8.85 8.13 14.17
C GLN A 74 9.97 7.28 14.82
N GLY A 75 11.14 7.19 14.19
CA GLY A 75 12.33 6.52 14.71
C GLY A 75 12.50 5.07 14.24
N ALA A 76 11.88 4.67 13.13
CA ALA A 76 12.13 3.37 12.51
C ALA A 76 13.40 3.36 11.65
N GLU A 77 14.06 2.20 11.54
CA GLU A 77 15.00 1.93 10.44
C GLU A 77 14.17 1.45 9.24
N VAL A 78 14.20 2.18 8.12
CA VAL A 78 13.31 1.90 6.99
C VAL A 78 14.05 1.24 5.82
N VAL A 79 13.50 0.12 5.35
CA VAL A 79 13.77 -0.46 4.04
C VAL A 79 12.55 -0.20 3.16
N ALA A 80 12.68 0.72 2.21
CA ALA A 80 11.69 0.95 1.17
C ALA A 80 11.86 -0.10 0.06
N PHE A 81 10.75 -0.59 -0.48
CA PHE A 81 10.72 -1.56 -1.57
C PHE A 81 9.73 -1.12 -2.64
N ASP A 82 10.15 -1.04 -3.90
CA ASP A 82 9.27 -0.71 -5.02
C ASP A 82 9.81 -1.27 -6.35
N LEU A 83 9.09 -1.04 -7.44
CA LEU A 83 9.54 -1.34 -8.80
C LEU A 83 10.49 -0.26 -9.30
N SER A 84 11.39 -0.66 -10.20
CA SER A 84 12.14 0.24 -11.07
C SER A 84 11.70 0.08 -12.53
N GLU A 85 12.30 0.85 -13.43
CA GLU A 85 12.07 0.76 -14.88
C GLU A 85 12.42 -0.61 -15.51
N SER A 86 13.14 -1.48 -14.78
CA SER A 86 13.38 -2.86 -15.20
C SER A 86 12.25 -3.82 -14.87
N GLN A 87 11.29 -3.42 -14.04
CA GLN A 87 10.09 -4.20 -13.71
C GLN A 87 8.83 -3.58 -14.33
N SER A 88 7.67 -4.20 -14.10
CA SER A 88 6.37 -3.73 -14.61
C SER A 88 5.29 -3.94 -13.57
N TRP A 89 4.28 -3.06 -13.57
CA TRP A 89 3.07 -3.27 -12.79
C TRP A 89 2.28 -4.48 -13.32
N ASP A 90 1.54 -5.12 -12.44
CA ASP A 90 0.55 -6.12 -12.83
C ASP A 90 -0.66 -5.46 -13.47
N ILE A 91 -0.58 -5.26 -14.77
CA ILE A 91 -1.70 -4.73 -15.56
C ILE A 91 -2.63 -5.86 -15.96
N VAL A 92 -3.93 -5.61 -15.87
CA VAL A 92 -4.96 -6.54 -16.33
C VAL A 92 -4.88 -6.67 -17.86
N PRO A 93 -4.66 -7.88 -18.41
CA PRO A 93 -4.38 -8.07 -19.83
C PRO A 93 -5.67 -8.15 -20.66
N PHE A 94 -6.42 -7.04 -20.77
CA PHE A 94 -7.60 -6.98 -21.63
C PHE A 94 -7.21 -7.17 -23.11
N ALA A 95 -7.94 -8.04 -23.81
CA ALA A 95 -7.59 -8.47 -25.18
C ALA A 95 -7.51 -7.34 -26.23
N GLN A 96 -8.24 -6.23 -26.03
CA GLN A 96 -8.32 -5.11 -26.98
C GLN A 96 -7.59 -3.84 -26.54
N GLU A 97 -7.03 -3.79 -25.32
CA GLU A 97 -6.37 -2.59 -24.77
C GLU A 97 -4.83 -2.70 -24.81
N TYR A 98 -4.29 -3.17 -25.93
CA TYR A 98 -2.85 -3.20 -26.22
C TYR A 98 -2.21 -1.80 -26.39
N GLU A 99 -2.87 -0.72 -25.96
CA GLU A 99 -2.26 0.61 -25.75
C GLU A 99 -1.58 0.74 -24.38
N ASN A 100 -1.26 -0.38 -23.73
CA ASN A 100 -0.23 -0.44 -22.70
C ASN A 100 1.15 -0.27 -23.35
N ASN A 101 1.47 0.92 -23.87
CA ASN A 101 2.80 1.18 -24.41
C ASN A 101 3.84 0.98 -23.28
N PRO A 102 4.70 -0.06 -23.33
CA PRO A 102 5.60 -0.39 -22.22
C PRO A 102 6.55 0.77 -21.87
N SER A 103 6.87 1.62 -22.85
CA SER A 103 7.70 2.81 -22.63
C SER A 103 7.01 3.86 -21.73
N ASN A 104 5.68 4.00 -21.80
CA ASN A 104 4.93 4.92 -20.95
C ASN A 104 4.91 4.44 -19.49
N LEU A 105 4.83 3.12 -19.26
CA LEU A 105 4.84 2.55 -17.91
C LEU A 105 6.20 2.70 -17.25
N LYS A 106 7.28 2.38 -17.97
CA LYS A 106 8.66 2.59 -17.50
C LYS A 106 8.91 4.05 -17.14
N SER A 107 8.47 4.97 -18.00
CA SER A 107 8.56 6.42 -17.74
C SER A 107 7.79 6.82 -16.48
N ARG A 108 6.58 6.27 -16.26
CA ARG A 108 5.80 6.54 -15.04
C ARG A 108 6.49 6.01 -13.78
N ILE A 109 7.02 4.78 -13.81
CA ILE A 109 7.78 4.20 -12.69
C ILE A 109 9.01 5.06 -12.38
N LYS A 110 9.79 5.43 -13.41
CA LYS A 110 10.96 6.30 -13.25
C LYS A 110 10.61 7.63 -12.57
N ARG A 111 9.54 8.29 -12.99
CA ARG A 111 9.10 9.56 -12.38
C ARG A 111 8.63 9.39 -10.94
N LEU A 112 8.02 8.25 -10.60
CA LEU A 112 7.69 7.91 -9.21
C LEU A 112 8.96 7.69 -8.38
N ASN A 113 9.91 6.90 -8.87
CA ASN A 113 11.20 6.72 -8.21
C ASN A 113 11.94 8.06 -8.01
N ASN A 114 11.89 8.95 -9.00
CA ASN A 114 12.46 10.30 -8.89
C ASN A 114 11.82 11.10 -7.76
N SER A 115 10.50 10.98 -7.56
CA SER A 115 9.81 11.64 -6.44
C SER A 115 10.27 11.11 -5.08
N PHE A 116 10.50 9.80 -4.96
CA PHE A 116 11.09 9.21 -3.76
C PHE A 116 12.46 9.80 -3.47
N TRP A 117 13.36 9.84 -4.46
CA TRP A 117 14.72 10.35 -4.27
C TRP A 117 14.79 11.85 -3.99
N LEU A 118 13.91 12.65 -4.61
CA LEU A 118 13.77 14.06 -4.28
C LEU A 118 13.38 14.24 -2.82
N CYS A 119 12.36 13.51 -2.36
CA CYS A 119 11.94 13.53 -0.96
C CYS A 119 13.04 13.01 -0.02
N HIS A 120 13.67 11.89 -0.35
CA HIS A 120 14.77 11.31 0.42
C HIS A 120 15.88 12.34 0.67
N HIS A 121 16.28 13.07 -0.36
CA HIS A 121 17.26 14.16 -0.19
C HIS A 121 16.70 15.29 0.66
N ALA A 122 15.50 15.79 0.35
CA ALA A 122 14.89 16.93 1.04
C ALA A 122 14.66 16.69 2.54
N PHE A 123 14.33 15.46 2.93
CA PHE A 123 14.14 15.05 4.33
C PHE A 123 15.44 14.64 5.03
N HIS A 124 16.58 14.63 4.34
CA HIS A 124 17.84 14.07 4.85
C HIS A 124 17.67 12.63 5.36
N SER A 125 16.90 11.84 4.61
CA SER A 125 16.54 10.46 4.97
C SER A 125 17.74 9.52 4.90
N ASN A 126 17.71 8.48 5.74
CA ASN A 126 18.60 7.32 5.73
C ASN A 126 17.87 6.05 5.27
N ALA A 127 16.61 6.15 4.85
CA ALA A 127 15.83 5.02 4.36
C ALA A 127 16.54 4.36 3.17
N LYS A 128 16.67 3.04 3.21
CA LYS A 128 17.32 2.27 2.13
C LYS A 128 16.30 1.78 1.13
N MET A 129 16.57 1.93 -0.15
CA MET A 129 15.68 1.46 -1.22
C MET A 129 16.16 0.12 -1.79
N ILE A 130 15.24 -0.80 -2.03
CA ILE A 130 15.44 -2.01 -2.85
C ILE A 130 14.43 -1.96 -4.01
N TYR A 131 14.92 -2.21 -5.22
CA TYR A 131 14.04 -2.36 -6.37
C TYR A 131 13.84 -3.82 -6.75
N GLY A 132 12.59 -4.22 -6.95
CA GLY A 132 12.28 -5.59 -7.34
C GLY A 132 10.78 -5.85 -7.48
N SER A 133 10.45 -7.02 -8.00
CA SER A 133 9.08 -7.52 -7.94
C SER A 133 8.78 -7.98 -6.52
N VAL A 134 7.59 -7.68 -6.01
CA VAL A 134 7.11 -8.18 -4.70
C VAL A 134 7.02 -9.71 -4.64
N TYR A 135 7.05 -10.37 -5.80
CA TYR A 135 7.11 -11.83 -5.92
C TYR A 135 8.48 -12.43 -5.64
N GLU A 136 9.52 -11.59 -5.53
CA GLU A 136 10.92 -12.02 -5.42
C GLU A 136 11.71 -11.10 -4.48
N ILE A 137 11.19 -10.84 -3.28
CA ILE A 137 11.85 -9.99 -2.28
C ILE A 137 13.15 -10.67 -1.81
N PRO A 138 14.34 -10.03 -1.93
CA PRO A 138 15.62 -10.70 -1.71
C PRO A 138 15.90 -10.96 -0.23
N ASN A 139 16.21 -12.22 0.12
CA ASN A 139 16.56 -12.61 1.50
C ASN A 139 17.80 -11.86 2.04
N GLN A 140 18.68 -11.37 1.15
CA GLN A 140 19.87 -10.59 1.49
C GLN A 140 19.54 -9.27 2.20
N MET A 141 18.30 -8.78 2.12
CA MET A 141 17.88 -7.59 2.88
C MET A 141 17.80 -7.86 4.40
N GLY A 142 17.76 -9.12 4.81
CA GLY A 142 17.61 -9.53 6.21
C GLY A 142 16.20 -9.35 6.76
N MET A 143 16.04 -9.75 8.02
CA MET A 143 14.75 -9.75 8.73
C MET A 143 14.30 -8.33 9.11
N VAL A 144 13.00 -8.08 9.11
CA VAL A 144 12.38 -6.84 9.57
C VAL A 144 11.37 -7.14 10.67
N ASP A 145 11.17 -6.19 11.58
CA ASP A 145 10.18 -6.35 12.64
C ASP A 145 8.76 -6.15 12.10
N ILE A 146 8.61 -5.18 11.19
CA ILE A 146 7.32 -4.75 10.68
C ILE A 146 7.35 -4.71 9.15
N SER A 147 6.31 -5.24 8.50
CA SER A 147 6.06 -5.02 7.08
C SER A 147 4.79 -4.21 6.86
N ILE A 148 4.84 -3.25 5.94
CA ILE A 148 3.72 -2.37 5.57
C ILE A 148 3.39 -2.59 4.10
N LEU A 149 2.12 -2.84 3.81
CA LEU A 149 1.57 -2.96 2.46
C LEU A 149 0.38 -2.01 2.34
N GLY A 150 0.60 -0.84 1.72
CA GLY A 150 -0.41 0.22 1.60
C GLY A 150 -1.07 0.26 0.24
N CYS A 151 -2.34 -0.15 0.15
CA CYS A 151 -3.15 -0.22 -1.08
C CYS A 151 -2.42 -0.91 -2.22
N LEU A 152 -1.86 -2.08 -1.91
CA LEU A 152 -1.01 -2.82 -2.83
C LEU A 152 -1.67 -4.11 -3.32
N LEU A 153 -2.27 -4.91 -2.42
CA LEU A 153 -2.71 -6.26 -2.76
C LEU A 153 -3.80 -6.29 -3.83
N LEU A 154 -4.69 -5.29 -3.84
CA LEU A 154 -5.73 -5.15 -4.86
C LEU A 154 -5.17 -5.03 -6.29
N HIS A 155 -3.92 -4.57 -6.42
CA HIS A 155 -3.24 -4.34 -7.70
C HIS A 155 -2.37 -5.51 -8.16
N LEU A 156 -2.20 -6.54 -7.33
CA LEU A 156 -1.32 -7.66 -7.63
C LEU A 156 -2.11 -8.80 -8.27
N ARG A 157 -1.53 -9.45 -9.28
CA ARG A 157 -2.13 -10.66 -9.87
C ARG A 157 -2.23 -11.78 -8.84
N ASP A 158 -1.18 -11.97 -8.06
CA ASP A 158 -1.09 -12.97 -6.99
C ASP A 158 -0.81 -12.30 -5.62
N PRO A 159 -1.82 -11.78 -4.92
CA PRO A 159 -1.61 -11.13 -3.63
C PRO A 159 -1.07 -12.09 -2.55
N PHE A 160 -1.34 -13.40 -2.65
CA PHE A 160 -0.88 -14.36 -1.66
C PHE A 160 0.63 -14.62 -1.79
N LEU A 161 1.14 -14.78 -3.01
CA LEU A 161 2.58 -14.93 -3.25
C LEU A 161 3.38 -13.70 -2.80
N ALA A 162 2.84 -12.50 -2.99
CA ALA A 162 3.49 -11.29 -2.48
C ALA A 162 3.54 -11.26 -0.95
N LEU A 163 2.45 -11.67 -0.28
CA LEU A 163 2.43 -11.82 1.17
C LEU A 163 3.42 -12.88 1.62
N GLU A 164 3.48 -14.04 0.99
CA GLU A 164 4.44 -15.10 1.31
C GLU A 164 5.89 -14.57 1.25
N ASN A 165 6.20 -13.79 0.21
CA ASN A 165 7.53 -13.21 0.02
C ASN A 165 7.92 -12.16 1.07
N ALA A 166 6.98 -11.29 1.45
CA ALA A 166 7.22 -10.27 2.47
C ALA A 166 7.25 -10.88 3.88
N LEU A 167 6.28 -11.75 4.17
CA LEU A 167 6.02 -12.22 5.52
C LEU A 167 7.02 -13.27 5.98
N ARG A 168 7.67 -14.02 5.08
CA ARG A 168 8.84 -14.84 5.46
C ARG A 168 10.03 -14.02 6.00
N LEU A 169 10.03 -12.70 5.86
CA LEU A 169 11.09 -11.82 6.39
C LEU A 169 10.61 -10.96 7.56
N THR A 170 9.34 -11.07 7.96
CA THR A 170 8.71 -10.20 8.97
C THR A 170 8.58 -10.92 10.31
N THR A 171 9.16 -10.42 11.39
CA THR A 171 9.28 -11.13 12.68
C THR A 171 8.20 -10.77 13.71
N GLU A 172 7.54 -9.61 13.61
CA GLU A 172 6.58 -9.20 14.65
C GLU A 172 5.20 -8.86 14.08
N THR A 173 5.12 -7.87 13.20
CA THR A 173 3.83 -7.27 12.81
C THR A 173 3.73 -7.05 11.31
N VAL A 174 2.57 -7.33 10.72
CA VAL A 174 2.22 -6.88 9.37
C VAL A 174 1.10 -5.86 9.45
N ILE A 175 1.22 -4.78 8.68
CA ILE A 175 0.22 -3.74 8.50
C ILE A 175 -0.22 -3.79 7.04
N ILE A 176 -1.48 -4.13 6.78
CA ILE A 176 -2.05 -4.17 5.42
C ILE A 176 -3.17 -3.16 5.37
N VAL A 177 -3.11 -2.23 4.42
CA VAL A 177 -4.12 -1.19 4.25
C VAL A 177 -4.75 -1.31 2.89
N GLU A 178 -6.07 -1.36 2.80
CA GLU A 178 -6.78 -1.53 1.53
C GLU A 178 -7.96 -0.57 1.41
N SER A 179 -8.27 -0.22 0.16
CA SER A 179 -9.42 0.62 -0.16
C SER A 179 -10.70 -0.21 -0.21
N MET A 180 -11.76 0.25 0.45
CA MET A 180 -13.10 -0.36 0.32
C MET A 180 -13.86 0.17 -0.89
N ALA A 181 -13.18 0.87 -1.82
CA ALA A 181 -13.86 1.54 -2.91
C ALA A 181 -14.63 0.59 -3.84
N THR A 182 -14.14 -0.66 -3.98
CA THR A 182 -14.77 -1.71 -4.77
C THR A 182 -15.92 -2.41 -4.04
N LEU A 183 -15.91 -2.45 -2.70
CA LEU A 183 -16.97 -3.01 -1.84
C LEU A 183 -18.17 -2.06 -1.69
N VAL A 184 -17.95 -0.75 -1.75
CA VAL A 184 -19.02 0.25 -1.56
C VAL A 184 -18.97 1.31 -2.67
N PRO A 185 -19.16 0.95 -3.95
CA PRO A 185 -18.96 1.89 -5.05
C PRO A 185 -19.92 3.10 -5.01
N ASN A 186 -21.17 2.89 -4.57
CA ASN A 186 -22.23 3.90 -4.66
C ASN A 186 -22.51 4.68 -3.37
N ASN A 187 -21.99 4.26 -2.21
CA ASN A 187 -22.37 4.80 -0.89
C ASN A 187 -21.20 5.25 0.01
N GLN A 188 -19.97 5.40 -0.53
CA GLN A 188 -18.77 5.77 0.25
C GLN A 188 -18.98 7.02 1.13
N LYS A 189 -19.66 8.05 0.61
CA LYS A 189 -19.90 9.31 1.31
C LYS A 189 -20.78 9.15 2.55
N TYR A 190 -21.75 8.22 2.53
CA TYR A 190 -22.65 7.95 3.65
C TYR A 190 -21.95 7.14 4.74
N VAL A 191 -21.21 6.10 4.35
CA VAL A 191 -20.43 5.28 5.29
C VAL A 191 -19.28 6.07 5.94
N ALA A 192 -18.58 6.91 5.16
CA ALA A 192 -17.51 7.76 5.68
C ALA A 192 -17.99 8.77 6.74
N ARG A 193 -19.13 9.43 6.52
CA ARG A 193 -19.74 10.38 7.48
C ARG A 193 -20.21 9.70 8.77
N TYR A 194 -20.55 8.41 8.72
CA TYR A 194 -20.96 7.65 9.89
C TYR A 194 -19.76 7.26 10.76
N LEU A 195 -18.67 6.77 10.15
CA LEU A 195 -17.42 6.45 10.84
C LEU A 195 -16.82 7.62 11.63
N GLU A 196 -16.99 8.84 11.14
CA GLU A 196 -16.55 10.06 11.83
C GLU A 196 -17.28 10.32 13.15
N ARG A 197 -18.45 9.71 13.37
CA ARG A 197 -19.28 9.92 14.56
C ARG A 197 -19.18 8.79 15.59
N ILE A 198 -18.86 7.56 15.18
CA ILE A 198 -18.82 6.39 16.06
C ILE A 198 -17.67 5.45 15.60
N PRO A 199 -16.42 5.73 15.99
CA PRO A 199 -15.25 4.96 15.54
C PRO A 199 -15.20 3.51 16.06
N GLU A 200 -15.89 3.22 17.18
CA GLU A 200 -15.56 2.06 18.03
C GLU A 200 -16.42 0.80 17.81
N LYS A 201 -17.34 0.75 16.83
CA LYS A 201 -18.24 -0.42 16.67
C LYS A 201 -18.37 -0.94 15.24
N LYS A 202 -17.54 -1.94 14.92
CA LYS A 202 -17.61 -2.81 13.72
C LYS A 202 -19.03 -3.36 13.46
N SER A 203 -19.77 -3.72 14.51
CA SER A 203 -21.12 -4.31 14.42
C SER A 203 -22.21 -3.35 13.94
N GLU A 204 -21.98 -2.03 13.97
CA GLU A 204 -22.96 -1.03 13.53
C GLU A 204 -22.71 -0.55 12.08
N LEU A 205 -21.47 -0.69 11.57
CA LEU A 205 -21.10 -0.35 10.19
C LEU A 205 -21.92 -1.13 9.15
N LEU A 206 -22.13 -2.41 9.45
CA LEU A 206 -22.82 -3.35 8.59
C LEU A 206 -24.29 -2.94 8.38
N LYS A 207 -24.95 -2.34 9.37
CA LYS A 207 -26.39 -1.97 9.29
C LYS A 207 -26.72 -0.95 8.19
N PHE A 208 -25.71 -0.28 7.62
CA PHE A 208 -25.87 0.74 6.57
C PHE A 208 -25.41 0.26 5.19
N LEU A 209 -24.89 -0.97 5.09
CA LEU A 209 -24.63 -1.62 3.83
C LEU A 209 -25.91 -2.36 3.40
N PRO A 210 -26.18 -2.49 2.08
CA PRO A 210 -27.18 -3.43 1.60
C PRO A 210 -26.88 -4.82 2.18
N GLU A 211 -27.89 -5.61 2.52
CA GLU A 211 -27.71 -6.93 3.13
C GLU A 211 -26.77 -7.85 2.33
N SER A 212 -26.79 -7.71 0.99
CA SER A 212 -25.86 -8.41 0.07
C SER A 212 -24.39 -8.02 0.24
N GLU A 213 -24.10 -6.79 0.66
CA GLU A 213 -22.74 -6.29 0.91
C GLU A 213 -22.28 -6.54 2.36
N ILE A 214 -23.21 -6.64 3.31
CA ILE A 214 -22.93 -7.04 4.70
C ILE A 214 -22.31 -8.44 4.75
N VAL A 215 -23.02 -9.41 4.15
CA VAL A 215 -22.57 -10.81 4.14
C VAL A 215 -21.21 -10.94 3.45
N ARG A 216 -20.98 -10.14 2.40
CA ARG A 216 -19.69 -10.08 1.71
C ARG A 216 -18.58 -9.51 2.58
N ALA A 217 -18.80 -8.40 3.26
CA ALA A 217 -17.76 -7.75 4.09
C ALA A 217 -17.28 -8.63 5.26
N ASP A 218 -18.15 -9.46 5.82
CA ASP A 218 -17.84 -10.40 6.92
C ASP A 218 -17.44 -11.81 6.45
N SER A 219 -17.41 -12.06 5.13
CA SER A 219 -16.98 -13.34 4.57
C SER A 219 -15.58 -13.22 3.93
N PRO A 220 -14.78 -14.29 3.93
CA PRO A 220 -13.50 -14.31 3.21
C PRO A 220 -13.75 -14.35 1.70
N VAL A 221 -13.71 -13.20 1.04
CA VAL A 221 -13.95 -13.05 -0.40
C VAL A 221 -12.79 -12.33 -1.07
N MET A 222 -12.22 -13.00 -2.07
CA MET A 222 -11.37 -12.41 -3.09
C MET A 222 -12.12 -12.49 -4.42
N GLN A 223 -12.58 -11.35 -4.91
CA GLN A 223 -13.38 -11.28 -6.13
C GLN A 223 -12.58 -10.66 -7.27
N PHE A 224 -12.57 -11.34 -8.41
CA PHE A 224 -12.04 -10.79 -9.66
C PHE A 224 -12.82 -9.53 -10.05
N SER A 225 -12.14 -8.39 -10.05
CA SER A 225 -12.74 -7.07 -10.32
C SER A 225 -12.89 -6.74 -11.81
N PRO A 226 -11.99 -7.14 -12.71
CA PRO A 226 -12.13 -6.84 -14.14
C PRO A 226 -13.42 -7.39 -14.74
N ASP A 227 -14.10 -6.55 -15.51
CA ASP A 227 -15.35 -6.85 -16.18
C ASP A 227 -15.17 -6.62 -17.68
N PHE A 228 -15.28 -7.68 -18.48
CA PHE A 228 -15.09 -7.62 -19.92
C PHE A 228 -16.12 -6.74 -20.64
N GLY A 229 -17.31 -6.53 -20.04
CA GLY A 229 -18.39 -5.72 -20.62
C GLY A 229 -18.26 -4.23 -20.31
N LYS A 230 -17.42 -3.85 -19.35
CA LYS A 230 -17.16 -2.45 -19.00
C LYS A 230 -15.88 -1.99 -19.71
N ARG A 231 -16.00 -1.02 -20.63
CA ARG A 231 -14.83 -0.26 -21.12
C ARG A 231 -14.31 0.59 -19.96
N ARG A 232 -13.30 0.06 -19.27
CA ARG A 232 -12.55 0.63 -18.15
C ARG A 232 -13.35 0.73 -16.83
N PRO A 233 -12.97 -0.01 -15.78
CA PRO A 233 -12.94 0.58 -14.45
C PRO A 233 -11.96 1.75 -14.50
N ASP A 234 -12.23 2.84 -13.78
CA ASP A 234 -11.39 4.04 -13.78
C ASP A 234 -9.90 3.80 -13.37
N ASP A 235 -9.57 2.57 -12.96
CA ASP A 235 -8.27 2.10 -12.50
C ASP A 235 -7.89 0.76 -13.17
N GLY A 236 -7.46 0.76 -14.46
CA GLY A 236 -7.05 -0.44 -15.24
C GLY A 236 -5.92 -1.32 -14.66
N TYR A 237 -5.62 -1.14 -13.38
CA TYR A 237 -4.58 -1.77 -12.57
C TYR A 237 -5.17 -2.58 -11.39
N THR A 238 -6.48 -2.58 -11.17
CA THR A 238 -7.10 -3.29 -10.03
C THR A 238 -7.58 -4.68 -10.42
N TRP A 239 -6.99 -5.72 -9.84
CA TRP A 239 -7.32 -7.12 -10.06
C TRP A 239 -8.43 -7.61 -9.13
N TRP A 240 -8.38 -7.20 -7.87
CA TRP A 240 -9.14 -7.84 -6.81
C TRP A 240 -9.92 -6.86 -5.97
N LEU A 241 -11.12 -7.29 -5.59
CA LEU A 241 -11.79 -6.82 -4.40
C LEU A 241 -11.42 -7.81 -3.28
N LEU A 242 -10.87 -7.27 -2.19
CA LEU A 242 -10.40 -8.04 -1.04
C LEU A 242 -11.21 -7.62 0.19
N THR A 243 -11.95 -8.55 0.78
CA THR A 243 -12.56 -8.31 2.09
C THR A 243 -11.52 -8.36 3.20
N PRO A 244 -11.74 -7.69 4.32
CA PRO A 244 -10.83 -7.80 5.46
C PRO A 244 -10.64 -9.25 5.92
N GLU A 245 -11.70 -10.06 5.86
CA GLU A 245 -11.66 -11.44 6.33
C GLU A 245 -10.78 -12.34 5.45
N ILE A 246 -10.75 -12.15 4.11
CA ILE A 246 -9.84 -12.95 3.27
C ILE A 246 -8.38 -12.59 3.56
N VAL A 247 -8.08 -11.30 3.76
CA VAL A 247 -6.72 -10.85 4.06
C VAL A 247 -6.26 -11.39 5.42
N ARG A 248 -7.14 -11.40 6.43
CA ARG A 248 -6.87 -12.04 7.73
C ARG A 248 -6.57 -13.53 7.60
N GLN A 249 -7.33 -14.26 6.77
CA GLN A 249 -7.05 -15.67 6.52
C GLN A 249 -5.71 -15.87 5.82
N PHE A 250 -5.38 -15.05 4.83
CA PHE A 250 -4.09 -15.12 4.13
C PHE A 250 -2.91 -14.97 5.09
N ILE A 251 -2.89 -13.92 5.91
CA ILE A 251 -1.80 -13.71 6.86
C ILE A 251 -1.81 -14.74 8.00
N GLY A 252 -2.99 -15.25 8.37
CA GLY A 252 -3.14 -16.34 9.35
C GLY A 252 -2.45 -17.61 8.89
N VAL A 253 -2.64 -18.01 7.62
CA VAL A 253 -1.91 -19.15 7.01
C VAL A 253 -0.39 -18.92 7.05
N LEU A 254 0.04 -17.68 6.89
CA LEU A 254 1.47 -17.28 6.90
C LEU A 254 2.03 -17.03 8.32
N GLY A 255 1.28 -17.42 9.37
CA GLY A 255 1.76 -17.40 10.76
C GLY A 255 1.44 -16.15 11.56
N PHE A 256 0.51 -15.30 11.09
CA PHE A 256 0.00 -14.14 11.80
C PHE A 256 -1.44 -14.38 12.29
N GLU A 257 -1.61 -15.40 13.14
CA GLU A 257 -2.94 -15.90 13.55
C GLU A 257 -3.73 -14.90 14.41
N ARG A 258 -3.04 -13.93 15.04
CA ARG A 258 -3.67 -12.86 15.82
C ARG A 258 -3.71 -11.59 14.99
N ALA A 259 -4.89 -11.24 14.48
CA ALA A 259 -5.10 -10.04 13.69
C ALA A 259 -6.31 -9.22 14.14
N GLU A 260 -6.25 -7.91 13.92
CA GLU A 260 -7.34 -6.96 14.12
C GLU A 260 -7.60 -6.14 12.85
N THR A 261 -8.79 -5.55 12.75
CA THR A 261 -9.21 -4.75 11.59
C THR A 261 -9.75 -3.41 12.07
N ILE A 262 -9.20 -2.34 11.53
CA ILE A 262 -9.52 -0.95 11.85
C ILE A 262 -10.09 -0.31 10.58
N TYR A 263 -11.30 0.23 10.65
CA TYR A 263 -11.92 0.93 9.52
C TYR A 263 -11.73 2.44 9.69
N HIS A 264 -11.39 3.14 8.61
CA HIS A 264 -11.16 4.58 8.62
C HIS A 264 -11.55 5.23 7.29
N SER A 265 -11.69 6.57 7.30
CA SER A 265 -12.20 7.33 6.15
C SER A 265 -11.49 8.66 5.90
N ARG A 266 -10.39 8.92 6.62
CA ARG A 266 -9.71 10.23 6.61
C ARG A 266 -8.70 10.39 5.49
N ALA A 267 -8.27 9.30 4.84
CA ALA A 267 -7.48 9.36 3.62
C ALA A 267 -8.27 10.02 2.48
N ILE A 268 -7.62 10.91 1.74
CA ILE A 268 -8.23 11.61 0.61
C ILE A 268 -7.56 11.13 -0.66
N ALA A 269 -8.32 10.55 -1.60
CA ALA A 269 -7.82 10.24 -2.94
C ALA A 269 -8.61 11.04 -3.98
N TYR A 270 -7.90 11.74 -4.87
CA TYR A 270 -8.49 12.59 -5.89
C TYR A 270 -9.49 13.62 -5.33
N GLY A 271 -9.15 14.22 -4.18
CA GLY A 271 -9.97 15.23 -3.51
C GLY A 271 -11.21 14.69 -2.78
N ARG A 272 -11.38 13.36 -2.71
CA ARG A 272 -12.51 12.73 -2.01
C ARG A 272 -12.02 11.82 -0.90
N ARG A 273 -12.69 11.86 0.26
CA ARG A 273 -12.47 10.90 1.34
C ARG A 273 -12.72 9.48 0.86
N ARG A 274 -11.85 8.55 1.24
CA ARG A 274 -11.93 7.14 0.89
C ARG A 274 -12.16 6.31 2.12
N LEU A 275 -13.14 5.41 2.04
CA LEU A 275 -13.36 4.38 3.04
C LEU A 275 -12.29 3.29 2.86
N MET A 276 -11.63 2.95 3.96
CA MET A 276 -10.49 2.04 3.98
C MET A 276 -10.58 1.12 5.19
N TYR A 277 -9.82 0.03 5.14
CA TYR A 277 -9.51 -0.76 6.32
C TYR A 277 -8.01 -0.97 6.43
N THR A 278 -7.53 -1.05 7.67
CA THR A 278 -6.19 -1.49 8.05
C THR A 278 -6.31 -2.78 8.83
N ILE A 279 -5.55 -3.80 8.44
CA ILE A 279 -5.34 -5.02 9.21
C ILE A 279 -3.99 -4.93 9.87
N VAL A 280 -3.98 -5.15 11.18
CA VAL A 280 -2.75 -5.34 11.96
C VAL A 280 -2.69 -6.80 12.36
N GLY A 281 -1.77 -7.54 11.76
CA GLY A 281 -1.50 -8.95 12.08
C GLY A 281 -0.25 -9.08 12.92
N HIS A 282 -0.27 -9.97 13.90
CA HIS A 282 0.87 -10.25 14.77
C HIS A 282 1.34 -11.68 14.59
N ARG A 283 2.65 -11.85 14.46
CA ARG A 283 3.28 -13.15 14.31
C ARG A 283 3.04 -14.02 15.55
N THR A 284 2.57 -15.24 15.33
CA THR A 284 2.36 -16.27 16.35
C THR A 284 3.15 -17.55 16.06
N LYS A 285 3.62 -17.73 14.81
CA LYS A 285 4.53 -18.81 14.42
C LYS A 285 5.92 -18.23 14.08
N PRO A 286 7.02 -18.86 14.52
CA PRO A 286 8.38 -18.39 14.20
C PRO A 286 8.62 -18.38 12.67
N VAL A 287 9.57 -17.54 12.27
CA VAL A 287 10.11 -17.49 10.89
C VAL A 287 11.18 -18.55 10.71
#